data_AF-A0A1T5GSQ2-F1
#
_entry.id   AF-A0A1T5GSQ2-F1
#
_cell.length_a   1.000
_cell.length_b   1.000
_cell.length_c   1.000
_cell.angle_alpha   90.00
_cell.angle_beta   90.00
_cell.angle_gamma   90.00
#
_symmetry.space_group_name_H-M   'P 1'
#
loop_
_entity.id
_entity.type
_entity.pdbx_description
1 polymer ?
#
loop_
_entity_poly.entity_id
_entity_poly.type
_entity_poly.pdbx_seq_one_letter_code
_entity_poly.pdbx_strand_id
1 'polypeptide(L)'
;MMETINSKFVKKDNQLKINFVPSTPEEKKHLQRLKELINQKRHGDWEEVSSIVGIPTRSVEKAFVRVYSKNHFKTVDALEQVIENRKNHLKQ
;
A
#
# COMPACT_ATOMS: atom_id res chain seq x y z
N MET A 1 -42.27 -4.61 -14.30
CA MET A 1 -41.27 -3.52 -14.43
C MET A 1 -40.04 -4.01 -13.70
N MET A 2 -38.89 -4.06 -14.36
CA MET A 2 -37.67 -4.66 -13.82
C MET A 2 -37.09 -3.80 -12.71
N GLU A 3 -37.02 -4.34 -11.48
CA GLU A 3 -36.30 -3.72 -10.37
C GLU A 3 -34.79 -3.89 -10.59
N THR A 4 -34.10 -2.76 -10.71
CA THR A 4 -32.65 -2.67 -10.83
C THR A 4 -32.01 -3.15 -9.52
N ILE A 5 -31.42 -4.35 -9.55
CA ILE A 5 -30.68 -4.90 -8.42
C ILE A 5 -29.45 -4.01 -8.20
N ASN A 6 -29.51 -3.19 -7.15
CA ASN A 6 -28.38 -2.43 -6.62
C ASN A 6 -27.21 -3.39 -6.37
N SER A 7 -26.21 -3.35 -7.25
CA SER A 7 -24.96 -4.10 -7.10
C SER A 7 -24.27 -3.66 -5.81
N LYS A 8 -24.48 -4.42 -4.73
CA LYS A 8 -23.65 -4.36 -3.52
C LYS A 8 -22.25 -4.81 -3.90
N PHE A 9 -21.43 -3.88 -4.39
CA PHE A 9 -19.98 -4.04 -4.39
C PHE A 9 -19.55 -4.08 -2.92
N VAL A 10 -19.58 -5.27 -2.33
CA VAL A 10 -18.86 -5.55 -1.10
C VAL A 10 -17.40 -5.38 -1.49
N LYS A 11 -16.85 -4.18 -1.28
CA LYS A 11 -15.42 -3.94 -1.35
C LYS A 11 -14.81 -4.92 -0.36
N LYS A 12 -14.36 -6.08 -0.84
CA LYS A 12 -13.47 -6.94 -0.06
C LYS A 12 -12.24 -6.09 0.12
N ASP A 13 -12.18 -5.42 1.27
CA ASP A 13 -10.98 -4.79 1.77
C ASP A 13 -9.93 -5.91 1.81
N ASN A 14 -9.15 -6.03 0.75
CA ASN A 14 -7.96 -6.84 0.70
C ASN A 14 -6.92 -6.10 1.56
N GLN A 15 -7.24 -5.90 2.84
CA GLN A 15 -6.39 -5.29 3.82
C GLN A 15 -5.15 -6.17 3.92
N LEU A 16 -4.05 -5.66 3.40
CA LEU A 16 -2.75 -6.30 3.49
C LEU A 16 -2.45 -6.52 4.97
N LYS A 17 -2.47 -7.79 5.39
CA LYS A 17 -2.21 -8.16 6.78
C LYS A 17 -0.71 -8.23 7.00
N ILE A 18 -0.15 -7.18 7.59
CA ILE A 18 1.23 -7.17 8.07
C ILE A 18 1.30 -8.02 9.35
N ASN A 19 1.77 -9.26 9.22
CA ASN A 19 2.02 -10.15 10.37
C ASN A 19 3.40 -9.86 10.94
N PHE A 20 3.55 -8.73 11.66
CA PHE A 20 4.79 -8.35 12.31
C PHE A 20 4.49 -7.83 13.72
N VAL A 21 5.20 -8.37 14.72
CA VAL A 21 5.06 -7.97 16.12
C VAL A 21 6.26 -7.08 16.47
N PRO A 22 6.04 -5.78 16.72
CA PRO A 22 7.14 -4.87 17.02
C PRO A 22 7.68 -5.13 18.44
N SER A 23 8.99 -5.16 18.60
CA SER A 23 9.63 -5.34 19.92
C SER A 23 10.18 -4.02 20.48
N THR A 24 10.44 -3.04 19.63
CA THR A 24 11.00 -1.73 19.98
C THR A 24 10.02 -0.58 19.68
N PRO A 25 10.19 0.59 20.32
CA PRO A 25 9.41 1.78 19.99
C PRO A 25 9.61 2.25 18.54
N GLU A 26 10.78 2.03 17.96
CA GLU A 26 11.08 2.38 16.56
C GLU A 26 10.30 1.50 15.59
N GLU A 27 10.24 0.19 15.84
CA GLU A 27 9.42 -0.74 15.05
C GLU A 27 7.92 -0.43 15.14
N LYS A 28 7.45 0.03 16.31
CA LYS A 28 6.06 0.49 16.47
C LYS A 28 5.76 1.70 15.58
N LYS A 29 6.67 2.68 15.55
CA LYS A 29 6.55 3.86 14.66
C LYS A 29 6.56 3.43 13.19
N HIS A 30 7.45 2.51 12.82
CA HIS A 30 7.52 1.99 11.46
C HIS A 30 6.22 1.29 11.05
N LEU A 31 5.68 0.41 11.88
CA LEU A 31 4.39 -0.24 11.63
C LEU A 31 3.23 0.75 11.51
N GLN A 32 3.22 1.81 12.32
CA GLN A 32 2.22 2.87 12.22
C GLN A 32 2.29 3.54 10.85
N ARG A 33 3.49 3.91 10.38
CA ARG A 33 3.70 4.47 9.04
C ARG A 33 3.22 3.51 7.95
N LEU A 34 3.51 2.22 8.04
CA LEU A 34 3.03 1.23 7.07
C LEU A 34 1.49 1.16 7.01
N LYS A 35 0.82 1.22 8.17
CA LYS A 35 -0.65 1.27 8.23
C LYS A 35 -1.20 2.53 7.59
N GLU A 36 -0.56 3.68 7.82
CA GLU A 36 -0.97 4.93 7.18
C GLU A 36 -0.82 4.89 5.66
N LEU A 37 0.30 4.34 5.17
CA LEU A 37 0.54 4.17 3.74
C LEU A 37 -0.51 3.24 3.09
N ILE A 38 -0.86 2.12 3.74
CA ILE A 38 -1.94 1.24 3.25
C ILE A 38 -3.28 1.98 3.17
N ASN A 39 -3.62 2.80 4.16
CA ASN A 39 -4.88 3.53 4.15
C ASN A 39 -4.91 4.64 3.08
N GLN A 40 -3.77 5.23 2.75
CA GLN A 40 -3.68 6.32 1.78
C GLN A 40 -3.52 5.86 0.33
N LYS A 41 -3.00 4.64 0.13
CA LYS A 41 -2.76 4.12 -1.21
C LYS A 41 -4.08 3.86 -1.95
N ARG A 42 -4.05 4.01 -3.27
CA ARG A 42 -5.07 3.49 -4.19
C ARG A 42 -4.61 2.15 -4.77
N HIS A 43 -5.49 1.50 -5.51
CA HIS A 43 -5.17 0.21 -6.14
C HIS A 43 -4.05 0.36 -7.19
N GLY A 44 -4.12 1.41 -8.02
CA GLY A 44 -3.14 1.68 -9.08
C GLY A 44 -1.74 2.08 -8.58
N ASP A 45 -1.62 2.57 -7.35
CA ASP A 45 -0.32 2.97 -6.78
C ASP A 45 0.68 1.81 -6.77
N TRP A 46 0.21 0.56 -6.68
CA TRP A 46 1.11 -0.60 -6.74
C TRP A 46 1.80 -0.78 -8.10
N GLU A 47 1.15 -0.40 -9.19
CA GLU A 47 1.71 -0.49 -10.54
C GLU A 47 2.77 0.60 -10.76
N GLU A 48 2.56 1.78 -10.16
CA GLU A 48 3.55 2.84 -10.20
C GLU A 48 4.78 2.47 -9.34
N VAL A 49 4.56 1.93 -8.14
CA VAL A 49 5.64 1.41 -7.29
C VAL A 49 6.40 0.28 -7.97
N SER A 50 5.73 -0.62 -8.68
CA SER A 50 6.38 -1.71 -9.40
C SER A 50 7.31 -1.19 -10.49
N SER A 51 6.89 -0.12 -11.18
CA SER A 51 7.69 0.57 -12.19
C SER A 51 8.92 1.28 -11.57
N ILE A 52 8.76 1.90 -10.40
CA ILE A 52 9.86 2.58 -9.69
C ILE A 52 10.89 1.59 -9.14
N VAL A 53 10.42 0.51 -8.50
CA VAL A 53 11.30 -0.48 -7.84
C VAL A 53 11.89 -1.47 -8.86
N GLY A 54 11.28 -1.60 -10.04
CA GLY A 54 11.72 -2.50 -11.11
C GLY A 54 11.45 -3.98 -10.81
N ILE A 55 10.41 -4.27 -10.01
CA ILE A 55 10.01 -5.65 -9.67
C ILE A 55 8.51 -5.84 -9.94
N PRO A 56 8.05 -7.08 -10.21
CA PRO A 56 6.63 -7.33 -10.46
C PRO A 56 5.72 -6.84 -9.32
N THR A 57 4.54 -6.31 -9.64
CA THR A 57 3.55 -5.79 -8.68
C THR A 57 3.25 -6.77 -7.53
N ARG A 58 3.05 -8.06 -7.85
CA ARG A 58 2.86 -9.10 -6.82
C ARG A 58 4.04 -9.23 -5.85
N SER A 59 5.25 -8.98 -6.33
CA SER A 59 6.48 -9.00 -5.51
C SER A 59 6.58 -7.74 -4.65
N VAL A 60 6.14 -6.58 -5.16
CA VAL A 60 6.03 -5.34 -4.38
C VAL A 60 5.08 -5.52 -3.20
N GLU A 61 3.87 -6.03 -3.44
CA GLU A 61 2.88 -6.24 -2.38
C GLU A 61 3.41 -7.18 -1.28
N LYS A 62 4.09 -8.26 -1.69
CA LYS A 62 4.74 -9.18 -0.75
C LYS A 62 5.90 -8.53 0.00
N ALA A 63 6.73 -7.74 -0.67
CA ALA A 63 7.85 -7.03 -0.06
C ALA A 63 7.38 -5.98 0.96
N PHE A 64 6.25 -5.32 0.67
CA PHE A 64 5.62 -4.39 1.60
C PHE A 64 5.13 -5.10 2.87
N VAL A 65 4.43 -6.22 2.74
CA VAL A 65 3.92 -6.99 3.89
C VAL A 65 5.03 -7.63 4.70
N ARG A 66 6.12 -8.05 4.05
CA ARG A 66 7.27 -8.69 4.69
C ARG A 66 8.26 -7.64 5.19
N VAL A 67 8.01 -7.15 6.41
CA VAL A 67 8.87 -6.19 7.12
C VAL A 67 10.32 -6.69 7.13
N TYR A 68 11.27 -5.79 6.89
CA TYR A 68 12.71 -6.06 6.75
C TYR A 68 13.12 -7.01 5.61
N SER A 69 12.26 -7.29 4.63
CA SER A 69 12.69 -7.99 3.41
C SER A 69 13.61 -7.12 2.55
N LYS A 70 14.41 -7.75 1.68
CA LYS A 70 15.41 -7.09 0.82
C LYS A 70 14.89 -5.84 0.09
N ASN A 71 13.63 -5.88 -0.34
CA ASN A 71 12.99 -4.78 -1.07
C ASN A 71 12.00 -3.98 -0.22
N HIS A 72 11.80 -4.33 1.06
CA HIS A 72 10.80 -3.71 1.93
C HIS A 72 10.94 -2.20 1.98
N PHE A 73 12.11 -1.69 2.39
CA PHE A 73 12.34 -0.26 2.51
C PHE A 73 12.20 0.48 1.18
N LYS A 74 12.72 -0.11 0.10
CA LYS A 74 12.58 0.46 -1.26
C LYS A 74 11.12 0.55 -1.68
N THR A 75 10.33 -0.48 -1.40
CA THR A 75 8.90 -0.51 -1.68
C THR A 75 8.12 0.50 -0.84
N VAL A 76 8.47 0.66 0.44
CA VAL A 76 7.83 1.63 1.33
C VAL A 76 8.11 3.06 0.88
N ASP A 77 9.38 3.35 0.58
CA ASP A 77 9.82 4.66 0.09
C ASP A 77 9.17 5.01 -1.25
N ALA A 78 9.20 4.08 -2.22
CA ALA A 78 8.53 4.27 -3.51
C ALA A 78 7.02 4.48 -3.36
N LEU A 79 6.34 3.76 -2.46
CA LEU A 79 4.90 3.96 -2.22
C LEU A 79 4.61 5.33 -1.61
N GLU A 80 5.48 5.81 -0.72
CA GLU A 80 5.37 7.14 -0.17
C GLU A 80 5.54 8.22 -1.25
N GLN A 81 6.54 8.09 -2.11
CA GLN A 81 6.75 9.00 -3.24
C GLN A 81 5.54 9.05 -4.18
N VAL A 82 4.95 7.89 -4.52
CA VAL A 82 3.73 7.82 -5.35
C VAL A 82 2.57 8.56 -4.69
N ILE A 83 2.34 8.32 -3.40
CA ILE A 83 1.27 8.98 -2.64
C ILE A 83 1.50 10.49 -2.56
N GLU A 84 2.74 10.93 -2.35
CA GLU A 84 3.12 12.32 -2.26
C GLU A 84 2.97 13.04 -3.62
N ASN A 85 3.50 12.46 -4.70
CA ASN A 85 3.34 12.98 -6.06
C ASN A 85 1.87 13.17 -6.40
N ARG A 86 1.03 12.18 -6.09
CA ARG A 86 -0.42 12.28 -6.28
C ARG A 86 -1.02 13.44 -5.48
N LYS A 87 -0.63 13.63 -4.21
CA LYS A 87 -1.13 14.74 -3.38
C LYS A 87 -0.69 16.10 -3.94
N ASN A 88 0.53 16.19 -4.47
CA ASN A 88 1.07 17.41 -5.06
C ASN A 88 0.34 17.76 -6.37
N HIS A 89 0.01 16.78 -7.21
CA HIS A 89 -0.72 17.00 -8.46
C HIS A 89 -2.19 17.39 -8.24
N LEU A 90 -2.80 17.03 -7.11
CA LEU A 90 -4.17 17.43 -6.74
C LEU A 90 -4.27 18.88 -6.22
N LYS A 91 -3.15 19.55 -5.96
CA LYS A 91 -3.09 20.94 -5.46
C LYS A 91 -2.92 21.98 -6.58
N GLN A 92 -2.87 21.57 -7.84
CA GLN A 92 -2.91 22.45 -9.01
C GLN A 92 -4.32 22.58 -9.54
#